data_AF-A0A8J2PFW5-F1
#
_entry.id   AF-A0A8J2PFW5-F1
#
_cell.length_a   1.000
_cell.length_b   1.000
_cell.length_c   1.000
_cell.angle_alpha   90.00
_cell.angle_beta   90.00
_cell.angle_gamma   90.00
#
_symmetry.space_group_name_H-M   'P 1'
#
loop_
_entity.id
_entity.type
_entity.pdbx_description
1 polymer ?
#
loop_
_entity_poly.entity_id
_entity_poly.type
_entity_poly.pdbx_seq_one_letter_code
_entity_poly.pdbx_strand_id
1 'polypeptide(L)'
;MPVRALFIPIRLQKAIIDPKYFLDYLENNKKPVETQDIPEDADKELSEKEAPSPYELIPLRTDQDLQTIQCPGIQIQGLKITTLNRKPQPFALPIYDEYSFERYYDPPEVITCKERILKFFMEIVMENTRSGFFVATEFVKKIDSEKLLAPSISDLAHLQPHFTSVQISVYTAETTETENEDLQSKAVKVLPTEESSKIEPHSIDLIIVGDSKAFPNLLSAVKEGGFLLWMSDQPKVPSNLKEIAVKNSEKGSLHLFRSQQPILKLSKQFIQITHEDFEWVSQLKLALKEDPQPETQQRRIYIISEGTPRSGILGLAKCISKEPNGEIIRCLFIKEILQDRQILNEQMELDLLFNVYEDSNWGSYMHQLISIEELAKPQPVPDAYVNVLFPGDLSSLRWIQSSLEFKEDPSFCRVHFAPLNFRDV
;
A
#
# COMPACT_ATOMS: atom_id res chain seq x y z
N MET A 1 17.40 -26.40 -19.92
CA MET A 1 17.21 -24.93 -19.78
C MET A 1 18.54 -24.30 -19.40
N PRO A 2 18.90 -23.09 -19.89
CA PRO A 2 20.10 -22.41 -19.45
C PRO A 2 19.98 -22.02 -17.98
N VAL A 3 21.03 -22.30 -17.18
CA VAL A 3 21.08 -21.92 -15.78
C VAL A 3 21.27 -20.41 -15.69
N ARG A 4 20.28 -19.69 -15.17
CA ARG A 4 20.36 -18.25 -14.92
C ARG A 4 20.86 -18.00 -13.50
N ALA A 5 22.18 -18.05 -13.32
CA ALA A 5 22.85 -17.80 -12.04
C ALA A 5 23.91 -16.70 -12.18
N LEU A 6 24.46 -16.24 -11.05
CA LEU A 6 25.64 -15.38 -11.06
C LEU A 6 26.87 -16.24 -11.30
N PHE A 7 27.56 -15.99 -12.41
CA PHE A 7 28.79 -16.69 -12.78
C PHE A 7 29.98 -15.75 -12.72
N ILE A 8 31.10 -16.23 -12.20
CA ILE A 8 32.38 -15.54 -12.26
C ILE A 8 33.41 -16.39 -13.02
N PRO A 9 34.28 -15.77 -13.84
CA PRO A 9 35.41 -16.47 -14.44
C PRO A 9 36.38 -16.97 -13.37
N ILE A 10 36.82 -18.22 -13.47
CA ILE A 10 37.84 -18.81 -12.57
C ILE A 10 39.11 -19.20 -13.30
N ARG A 11 39.01 -19.52 -14.60
CA ARG A 11 40.15 -19.92 -15.43
C ARG A 11 39.83 -19.69 -16.90
N LEU A 12 40.86 -19.42 -17.68
CA LEU A 12 40.83 -19.54 -19.14
C LEU A 12 42.01 -20.42 -19.57
N GLN A 13 41.86 -21.17 -20.66
CA GLN A 13 42.93 -22.03 -21.18
C GLN A 13 43.94 -21.21 -21.98
N LYS A 14 43.45 -20.29 -22.82
CA LYS A 14 44.27 -19.47 -23.70
C LYS A 14 43.57 -18.15 -23.98
N ALA A 15 44.34 -17.06 -24.01
CA ALA A 15 43.91 -15.76 -24.51
C ALA A 15 44.93 -15.30 -25.56
N ILE A 16 44.47 -15.09 -26.78
CA ILE A 16 45.26 -14.52 -27.88
C ILE A 16 44.83 -13.07 -28.01
N ILE A 17 45.80 -12.17 -27.99
CA ILE A 17 45.59 -10.74 -28.15
C ILE A 17 46.56 -10.27 -29.23
N ASP A 18 46.03 -9.79 -30.35
CA ASP A 18 46.77 -9.14 -31.42
C ASP A 18 46.33 -7.67 -31.52
N PRO A 19 47.05 -6.78 -30.81
CA PRO A 19 46.70 -5.36 -30.79
C PRO A 19 46.83 -4.70 -32.17
N LYS A 20 47.76 -5.16 -33.02
CA LYS A 20 47.97 -4.55 -34.35
C LYS A 20 46.77 -4.84 -35.23
N TYR A 21 46.39 -6.11 -35.31
CA TYR A 21 45.20 -6.52 -36.06
C TYR A 21 43.93 -5.85 -35.51
N PHE A 22 43.82 -5.69 -34.19
CA PHE A 22 42.70 -4.99 -33.59
C PHE A 22 42.62 -3.52 -34.00
N LEU A 23 43.76 -2.80 -33.96
CA LEU A 23 43.83 -1.40 -34.38
C LEU A 23 43.55 -1.24 -35.89
N ASP A 24 44.14 -2.10 -36.72
CA ASP A 24 43.88 -2.11 -38.16
C ASP A 24 42.40 -2.37 -38.45
N TYR A 25 41.76 -3.29 -37.71
CA TYR A 25 40.34 -3.55 -37.82
C TYR A 25 39.51 -2.31 -37.45
N LEU A 26 39.85 -1.63 -36.35
CA LEU A 26 39.16 -0.41 -35.94
C LEU A 26 39.31 0.70 -36.99
N GLU A 27 40.50 0.94 -37.52
CA GLU A 27 40.75 1.97 -38.54
C GLU A 27 39.97 1.72 -39.84
N ASN A 28 39.93 0.47 -40.29
CA ASN A 28 39.25 0.09 -41.53
C ASN A 28 37.73 0.00 -41.40
N ASN A 29 37.19 -0.07 -40.17
CA ASN A 29 35.76 -0.18 -39.90
C ASN A 29 35.18 1.04 -39.15
N LYS A 30 35.88 2.18 -39.15
CA LYS A 30 35.29 3.46 -38.75
C LYS A 30 34.17 3.82 -39.72
N LYS A 31 32.91 3.57 -39.36
CA LYS A 31 31.80 4.20 -40.08
C LYS A 31 31.77 5.70 -39.73
N PRO A 32 31.76 6.61 -40.71
CA PRO A 32 31.25 7.95 -40.44
C PRO A 32 29.78 7.83 -40.07
N VAL A 33 29.34 8.53 -39.04
CA VAL A 33 27.92 8.64 -38.71
C VAL A 33 27.26 9.41 -39.86
N GLU A 34 26.65 8.69 -40.80
CA GLU A 34 25.70 9.30 -41.75
C GLU A 34 24.31 9.22 -41.12
N THR A 35 23.75 10.40 -40.87
CA THR A 35 22.42 10.66 -40.33
C THR A 35 21.31 10.30 -41.33
N GLN A 36 21.15 9.03 -41.69
CA GLN A 36 20.03 8.61 -42.57
C GLN A 36 19.29 7.32 -42.20
N ASP A 37 19.71 6.55 -41.19
CA ASP A 37 18.95 5.36 -40.74
C ASP A 37 18.37 5.53 -39.33
N ILE A 38 17.64 6.62 -39.09
CA ILE A 38 16.75 6.72 -37.93
C ILE A 38 15.35 6.27 -38.40
N PRO A 39 14.76 5.18 -37.86
CA PRO A 39 13.39 4.82 -38.18
C PRO A 39 12.45 5.96 -37.76
N GLU A 40 11.49 6.33 -38.60
CA GLU A 40 10.55 7.45 -38.37
C GLU A 40 9.63 7.27 -37.13
N ASP A 41 9.66 6.13 -36.43
CA ASP A 41 8.77 5.79 -35.31
C ASP A 41 9.47 5.69 -33.93
N ALA A 42 10.60 6.38 -33.73
CA ALA A 42 11.19 6.53 -32.40
C ALA A 42 10.80 7.90 -31.79
N ASP A 43 10.15 7.86 -30.62
CA ASP A 43 9.73 9.03 -29.84
C ASP A 43 10.78 10.15 -29.80
N LYS A 44 10.38 11.34 -30.26
CA LYS A 44 11.22 12.54 -30.41
C LYS A 44 11.70 13.20 -29.10
N GLU A 45 11.49 12.58 -27.93
CA GLU A 45 11.85 13.19 -26.63
C GLU A 45 13.09 12.60 -25.94
N LEU A 46 13.81 11.66 -26.56
CA LEU A 46 15.05 11.09 -25.98
C LEU A 46 16.35 11.45 -26.73
N SER A 47 16.30 12.31 -27.75
CA SER A 47 17.43 12.47 -28.68
C SER A 47 18.47 13.54 -28.31
N GLU A 48 18.61 13.96 -27.06
CA GLU A 48 19.65 14.96 -26.68
C GLU A 48 20.74 14.48 -25.71
N LYS A 49 20.82 13.19 -25.37
CA LYS A 49 21.97 12.70 -24.58
C LYS A 49 22.56 11.42 -25.14
N GLU A 50 23.82 11.58 -25.56
CA GLU A 50 24.79 10.57 -25.99
C GLU A 50 24.61 10.05 -27.43
N ALA A 51 25.18 10.81 -28.38
CA ALA A 51 25.58 10.23 -29.67
C ALA A 51 26.44 8.99 -29.39
N PRO A 52 26.13 7.84 -30.01
CA PRO A 52 26.89 6.63 -29.73
C PRO A 52 28.35 6.82 -30.13
N SER A 53 29.23 6.38 -29.23
CA SER A 53 30.68 6.37 -29.44
C SER A 53 31.03 5.62 -30.73
N PRO A 54 32.07 6.03 -31.51
CA PRO A 54 32.44 5.44 -32.81
C PRO A 54 32.86 3.95 -32.79
N TYR A 55 32.66 3.25 -31.67
CA TYR A 55 32.92 1.82 -31.47
C TYR A 55 31.66 0.96 -31.57
N GLU A 56 30.60 1.42 -32.24
CA GLU A 56 29.37 0.66 -32.37
C GLU A 56 29.58 -0.66 -33.14
N LEU A 57 29.63 -1.72 -32.33
CA LEU A 57 29.48 -3.15 -32.66
C LEU A 57 30.70 -3.85 -33.27
N ILE A 58 31.74 -4.03 -32.45
CA ILE A 58 32.75 -5.07 -32.69
C ILE A 58 32.05 -6.45 -32.65
N PRO A 59 32.11 -7.26 -33.73
CA PRO A 59 31.41 -8.54 -33.78
C PRO A 59 32.02 -9.53 -32.79
N LEU A 60 31.18 -10.10 -31.93
CA LEU A 60 31.53 -11.18 -31.02
C LEU A 60 30.99 -12.50 -31.56
N ARG A 61 31.85 -13.49 -31.73
CA ARG A 61 31.51 -14.86 -32.10
C ARG A 61 31.81 -15.79 -30.94
N THR A 62 30.91 -16.72 -30.70
CA THR A 62 31.09 -17.76 -29.68
C THR A 62 30.90 -19.12 -30.33
N ASP A 63 31.87 -20.00 -30.15
CA ASP A 63 31.84 -21.38 -30.63
C ASP A 63 31.86 -22.30 -29.41
N GLN A 64 30.78 -23.07 -29.23
CA GLN A 64 30.61 -23.94 -28.08
C GLN A 64 31.47 -25.20 -28.17
N ASP A 65 31.65 -25.75 -29.38
CA ASP A 65 32.39 -27.00 -29.60
C ASP A 65 33.89 -26.77 -29.39
N LEU A 66 34.39 -25.63 -29.85
CA LEU A 66 35.78 -25.21 -29.65
C LEU A 66 36.01 -24.50 -28.31
N GLN A 67 34.93 -24.19 -27.57
CA GLN A 67 34.92 -23.39 -26.35
C GLN A 67 35.64 -22.04 -26.52
N THR A 68 35.40 -21.35 -27.64
CA THR A 68 36.05 -20.07 -27.95
C THR A 68 35.07 -18.90 -27.97
N ILE A 69 35.54 -17.76 -27.48
CA ILE A 69 34.89 -16.45 -27.59
C ILE A 69 35.87 -15.57 -28.37
N GLN A 70 35.44 -15.05 -29.51
CA GLN A 70 36.30 -14.37 -30.47
C GLN A 70 35.69 -13.04 -30.88
N CYS A 71 36.52 -12.01 -30.89
CA CYS A 71 36.28 -10.79 -31.64
C CYS A 71 37.56 -10.43 -32.41
N PRO A 72 37.54 -9.46 -33.34
CA PRO A 72 38.74 -9.02 -34.03
C PRO A 72 39.90 -8.78 -33.04
N GLY A 73 41.05 -9.40 -33.29
CA GLY A 73 42.26 -9.25 -32.48
C GLY A 73 42.22 -9.86 -31.08
N ILE A 74 41.10 -10.44 -30.62
CA ILE A 74 41.01 -11.08 -29.30
C ILE A 74 40.30 -12.43 -29.42
N GLN A 75 40.96 -13.49 -28.96
CA GLN A 75 40.37 -14.82 -28.84
C GLN A 75 40.61 -15.40 -27.45
N ILE A 76 39.53 -15.71 -26.74
CA ILE A 76 39.55 -16.43 -25.46
C ILE A 76 39.11 -17.87 -25.72
N GLN A 77 39.83 -18.84 -25.16
CA GLN A 77 39.50 -20.27 -25.25
C GLN A 77 39.44 -20.92 -23.88
N GLY A 78 38.51 -21.85 -23.70
CA GLY A 78 38.40 -22.69 -22.51
C GLY A 78 38.05 -21.89 -21.25
N LEU A 79 37.17 -20.90 -21.38
CA LEU A 79 36.68 -20.10 -20.25
C LEU A 79 35.90 -21.01 -19.29
N LYS A 80 36.40 -21.14 -18.07
CA LYS A 80 35.76 -21.85 -16.96
C LYS A 80 35.14 -20.81 -16.04
N ILE A 81 33.87 -21.02 -15.73
CA ILE A 81 33.09 -20.19 -14.81
C ILE A 81 32.67 -21.01 -13.60
N THR A 82 32.51 -20.36 -12.45
CA THR A 82 31.87 -20.95 -11.26
C THR A 82 30.67 -20.11 -10.86
N THR A 83 29.70 -20.73 -10.19
CA THR A 83 28.56 -20.03 -9.59
C THR A 83 28.98 -19.39 -8.27
N LEU A 84 28.51 -18.16 -8.02
CA LEU A 84 28.71 -17.47 -6.75
C LEU A 84 27.37 -17.25 -6.05
N ASN A 85 27.33 -17.46 -4.74
CA ASN A 85 26.16 -17.15 -3.93
C ASN A 85 25.95 -15.63 -3.90
N ARG A 86 24.74 -15.19 -4.23
CA ARG A 86 24.37 -13.78 -4.07
C ARG A 86 24.34 -13.46 -2.58
N LYS A 87 24.78 -12.25 -2.21
CA LYS A 87 24.55 -11.76 -0.85
C LYS A 87 23.04 -11.80 -0.58
N PRO A 88 22.59 -12.28 0.59
CA PRO A 88 21.19 -12.20 0.95
C PRO A 88 20.77 -10.73 0.86
N GLN A 89 19.80 -10.44 -0.01
CA GLN A 89 19.27 -9.09 -0.11
C GLN A 89 18.35 -8.86 1.08
N PRO A 90 18.47 -7.72 1.79
CA PRO A 90 17.65 -7.41 2.96
C PRO A 90 16.24 -6.95 2.58
N PHE A 91 15.74 -7.25 1.38
CA PHE A 91 14.40 -6.83 1.00
C PHE A 91 13.39 -7.60 1.84
N ALA A 92 12.59 -6.86 2.60
CA ALA A 92 11.41 -7.40 3.24
C ALA A 92 10.55 -8.09 2.17
N LEU A 93 10.01 -9.26 2.50
CA LEU A 93 9.08 -9.95 1.62
C LEU A 93 7.88 -9.04 1.34
N PRO A 94 7.30 -9.08 0.12
CA PRO A 94 6.09 -8.33 -0.16
C PRO A 94 4.99 -8.78 0.80
N ILE A 95 4.35 -7.80 1.42
CA ILE A 95 3.17 -8.03 2.28
C ILE A 95 1.96 -8.10 1.35
N TYR A 96 1.09 -9.08 1.58
CA TYR A 96 -0.17 -9.21 0.87
C TYR A 96 -1.30 -8.72 1.76
N ASP A 97 -2.12 -7.84 1.20
CA ASP A 97 -3.37 -7.41 1.82
C ASP A 97 -4.55 -7.97 1.01
N GLU A 98 -5.55 -8.51 1.71
CA GLU A 98 -6.82 -8.90 1.11
C GLU A 98 -7.72 -7.66 0.97
N TYR A 99 -8.36 -7.47 -0.18
CA TYR A 99 -9.32 -6.38 -0.36
C TYR A 99 -10.75 -6.91 -0.18
N SER A 100 -11.34 -6.65 0.98
CA SER A 100 -12.63 -7.23 1.38
C SER A 100 -13.59 -6.18 1.96
N PHE A 101 -14.89 -6.47 1.88
CA PHE A 101 -15.93 -5.58 2.41
C PHE A 101 -15.96 -5.63 3.93
N GLU A 102 -15.94 -4.45 4.54
CA GLU A 102 -16.03 -4.26 5.98
C GLU A 102 -17.18 -3.31 6.30
N ARG A 103 -18.07 -3.77 7.19
CA ARG A 103 -19.20 -2.98 7.68
C ARG A 103 -18.69 -1.81 8.52
N TYR A 104 -19.37 -0.68 8.48
CA TYR A 104 -19.04 0.42 9.40
C TYR A 104 -19.38 0.09 10.84
N TYR A 105 -20.45 -0.65 11.08
CA TYR A 105 -20.92 -1.04 12.40
C TYR A 105 -20.83 -2.55 12.55
N ASP A 106 -20.02 -3.01 13.50
CA ASP A 106 -19.92 -4.42 13.83
C ASP A 106 -21.19 -4.90 14.55
N PRO A 107 -21.74 -6.06 14.16
CA PRO A 107 -22.71 -6.77 15.01
C PRO A 107 -22.10 -7.08 16.38
N PRO A 108 -22.91 -7.17 17.45
CA PRO A 108 -22.43 -7.45 18.81
C PRO A 108 -21.60 -8.72 18.94
N GLU A 109 -21.81 -9.71 18.07
CA GLU A 109 -21.13 -11.01 18.10
C GLU A 109 -19.74 -11.00 17.44
N VAL A 110 -19.45 -9.97 16.62
CA VAL A 110 -18.19 -9.85 15.90
C VAL A 110 -17.18 -9.16 16.79
N ILE A 111 -16.03 -9.80 17.04
CA ILE A 111 -14.91 -9.23 17.80
C ILE A 111 -13.67 -9.24 16.91
N THR A 112 -12.99 -8.10 16.84
CA THR A 112 -11.81 -7.87 15.99
C THR A 112 -10.63 -7.42 16.86
N CYS A 113 -9.41 -7.82 16.50
CA CYS A 113 -8.21 -7.36 17.19
C CYS A 113 -7.99 -5.85 17.00
N LYS A 114 -7.39 -5.20 18.02
CA LYS A 114 -7.16 -3.75 18.05
C LYS A 114 -6.42 -3.25 16.81
N GLU A 115 -5.42 -3.99 16.35
CA GLU A 115 -4.56 -3.63 15.23
C GLU A 115 -5.37 -3.52 13.92
N ARG A 116 -6.26 -4.49 13.66
CA ARG A 116 -7.13 -4.48 12.48
C ARG A 116 -8.18 -3.38 12.55
N ILE A 117 -8.72 -3.10 13.75
CA ILE A 117 -9.65 -1.98 13.96
C ILE A 117 -8.97 -0.64 13.67
N LEU A 118 -7.76 -0.42 14.20
CA LEU A 118 -7.02 0.81 13.96
C LEU A 118 -6.64 0.98 12.49
N LYS A 119 -6.25 -0.11 11.80
CA LYS A 119 -6.02 -0.08 10.35
C LYS A 119 -7.30 0.35 9.61
N PHE A 120 -8.44 -0.27 9.93
CA PHE A 120 -9.74 0.05 9.34
C PHE A 120 -10.12 1.53 9.52
N PHE A 121 -10.03 2.05 10.75
CA PHE A 121 -10.34 3.47 11.00
C PHE A 121 -9.35 4.41 10.34
N MET A 122 -8.05 4.07 10.36
CA MET A 122 -7.06 4.88 9.67
C MET A 122 -7.31 4.91 8.17
N GLU A 123 -7.70 3.81 7.53
CA GLU A 123 -8.06 3.82 6.10
C GLU A 123 -9.21 4.80 5.84
N ILE A 124 -10.27 4.81 6.67
CA ILE A 124 -11.35 5.81 6.56
C ILE A 124 -10.81 7.23 6.73
N VAL A 125 -10.02 7.49 7.78
CA VAL A 125 -9.47 8.81 8.08
C VAL A 125 -8.61 9.31 6.92
N MET A 126 -7.71 8.47 6.40
CA MET A 126 -6.75 8.82 5.35
C MET A 126 -7.45 9.00 4.00
N GLU A 127 -8.47 8.21 3.68
CA GLU A 127 -9.28 8.40 2.47
C GLU A 127 -10.05 9.72 2.46
N ASN A 128 -10.36 10.24 3.64
CA ASN A 128 -11.11 11.46 3.83
C ASN A 128 -10.24 12.66 4.27
N THR A 129 -8.93 12.46 4.44
CA THR A 129 -7.94 13.49 4.77
C THR A 129 -7.05 13.70 3.56
N ARG A 130 -7.17 14.86 2.91
CA ARG A 130 -6.50 15.14 1.62
C ARG A 130 -5.24 15.98 1.71
N SER A 131 -4.91 16.43 2.93
CA SER A 131 -3.68 17.17 3.19
C SER A 131 -2.48 16.23 3.12
N GLY A 132 -1.38 16.68 2.52
CA GLY A 132 -0.08 16.00 2.66
C GLY A 132 0.45 16.02 4.10
N PHE A 133 -0.13 16.87 4.96
CA PHE A 133 0.15 16.96 6.38
C PHE A 133 -0.96 16.27 7.17
N PHE A 134 -0.58 15.31 8.01
CA PHE A 134 -1.50 14.64 8.94
C PHE A 134 -1.13 14.99 10.38
N VAL A 135 -2.07 15.54 11.13
CA VAL A 135 -1.90 15.89 12.54
C VAL A 135 -2.87 15.08 13.39
N ALA A 136 -2.33 14.28 14.31
CA ALA A 136 -3.14 13.56 15.29
C ALA A 136 -2.66 13.76 16.71
N THR A 137 -3.60 13.72 17.66
CA THR A 137 -3.29 13.98 19.06
C THR A 137 -4.07 13.05 19.98
N GLU A 138 -3.36 12.40 20.90
CA GLU A 138 -3.95 11.58 21.96
C GLU A 138 -3.82 12.28 23.32
N PHE A 139 -4.91 12.30 24.09
CA PHE A 139 -4.94 12.90 25.42
C PHE A 139 -5.13 11.81 26.46
N VAL A 140 -4.15 11.67 27.36
CA VAL A 140 -4.18 10.67 28.44
C VAL A 140 -3.86 11.34 29.77
N LYS A 141 -4.44 10.83 30.85
CA LYS A 141 -4.09 11.30 32.20
C LYS A 141 -2.67 10.86 32.59
N LYS A 142 -2.34 9.61 32.25
CA LYS A 142 -1.08 8.94 32.50
C LYS A 142 -0.79 8.01 31.31
N ILE A 143 0.48 7.91 30.95
CA ILE A 143 0.94 6.98 29.92
C ILE A 143 0.72 5.52 30.39
N ASP A 144 0.06 4.76 29.53
CA ASP A 144 -0.16 3.32 29.68
C ASP A 144 0.08 2.71 28.29
N SER A 145 1.22 2.02 28.14
CA SER A 145 1.70 1.52 26.84
C SER A 145 0.73 0.53 26.19
N GLU A 146 -0.08 -0.19 26.97
CA GLU A 146 -1.08 -1.11 26.41
C GLU A 146 -2.31 -0.38 25.85
N LYS A 147 -2.66 0.76 26.43
CA LYS A 147 -3.88 1.51 26.10
C LYS A 147 -3.66 2.58 25.04
N LEU A 148 -2.47 3.18 25.00
CA LEU A 148 -2.11 4.17 24.00
C LEU A 148 -2.38 3.64 22.58
N LEU A 149 -2.97 4.52 21.76
CA LEU A 149 -3.26 4.23 20.35
C LEU A 149 -2.30 4.99 19.42
N ALA A 150 -1.74 6.12 19.87
CA ALA A 150 -0.86 7.00 19.11
C ALA A 150 0.33 6.28 18.46
N PRO A 151 1.03 5.32 19.11
CA PRO A 151 2.12 4.59 18.45
C PRO A 151 1.64 3.80 17.23
N SER A 152 0.57 3.03 17.37
CA SER A 152 0.01 2.25 16.24
C SER A 152 -0.54 3.14 15.13
N ILE A 153 -1.14 4.28 15.49
CA ILE A 153 -1.60 5.29 14.53
C ILE A 153 -0.41 5.92 13.80
N SER A 154 0.72 6.11 14.50
CA SER A 154 1.98 6.60 13.92
C SER A 154 2.53 5.63 12.89
N ASP A 155 2.62 4.35 13.23
CA ASP A 155 3.07 3.32 12.29
C ASP A 155 2.19 3.30 11.04
N LEU A 156 0.86 3.30 11.21
CA LEU A 156 -0.10 3.29 10.08
C LEU A 156 -0.02 4.55 9.21
N ALA A 157 0.15 5.72 9.81
CA ALA A 157 0.25 6.98 9.08
C ALA A 157 1.57 7.08 8.29
N HIS A 158 2.70 6.66 8.87
CA HIS A 158 4.00 6.70 8.20
C HIS A 158 4.14 5.67 7.07
N LEU A 159 3.32 4.60 7.07
CA LEU A 159 3.23 3.67 5.93
C LEU A 159 2.58 4.30 4.69
N GLN A 160 1.95 5.47 4.81
CA GLN A 160 1.27 6.09 3.70
C GLN A 160 2.19 6.99 2.87
N PRO A 161 2.35 6.70 1.56
CA PRO A 161 3.25 7.48 0.71
C PRO A 161 2.71 8.88 0.36
N HIS A 162 1.42 9.16 0.60
CA HIS A 162 0.81 10.44 0.26
C HIS A 162 1.00 11.52 1.34
N PHE A 163 1.36 11.13 2.57
CA PHE A 163 1.71 12.10 3.60
C PHE A 163 3.18 12.52 3.46
N THR A 164 3.39 13.81 3.24
CA THR A 164 4.72 14.43 3.25
C THR A 164 5.18 14.75 4.66
N SER A 165 4.25 14.91 5.60
CA SER A 165 4.54 15.16 7.01
C SER A 165 3.47 14.55 7.91
N VAL A 166 3.91 13.81 8.92
CA VAL A 166 3.05 13.24 9.96
C VAL A 166 3.48 13.83 11.30
N GLN A 167 2.54 14.41 12.03
CA GLN A 167 2.76 14.96 13.36
C GLN A 167 1.80 14.30 14.34
N ILE A 168 2.34 13.51 15.24
CA ILE A 168 1.54 12.82 16.25
C ILE A 168 2.04 13.22 17.63
N SER A 169 1.11 13.60 18.49
CA SER A 169 1.43 14.04 19.84
C SER A 169 0.58 13.36 20.90
N VAL A 170 1.18 13.14 22.07
CA VAL A 170 0.51 12.64 23.26
C VAL A 170 0.59 13.72 24.33
N TYR A 171 -0.56 14.21 24.78
CA TYR A 171 -0.67 15.15 25.89
C TYR A 171 -0.94 14.39 27.18
N THR A 172 -0.10 14.61 28.19
CA THR A 172 -0.22 13.97 29.50
C THR A 172 0.32 14.86 30.61
N ALA A 173 -0.21 14.68 31.83
CA ALA A 173 0.26 15.37 33.02
C ALA A 173 1.42 14.62 33.70
N GLU A 174 1.52 13.32 33.44
CA GLU A 174 2.51 12.41 34.03
C GLU A 174 3.30 11.72 32.92
N THR A 175 4.63 11.83 32.96
CA THR A 175 5.57 11.20 32.01
C THR A 175 6.90 10.96 32.68
N THR A 176 7.50 9.80 32.44
CA THR A 176 8.90 9.50 32.78
C THR A 176 9.83 9.75 31.58
N GLU A 177 11.13 9.96 31.81
CA GLU A 177 12.11 10.11 30.73
C GLU A 177 12.11 8.91 29.78
N THR A 178 12.04 7.69 30.34
CA THR A 178 12.00 6.43 29.57
C THR A 178 10.77 6.30 28.67
N GLU A 179 9.58 6.73 29.14
CA GLU A 179 8.36 6.71 28.32
C GLU A 179 8.44 7.73 27.18
N ASN A 180 9.04 8.89 27.43
CA ASN A 180 9.23 9.91 26.41
C ASN A 180 10.20 9.43 25.31
N GLU A 181 11.31 8.80 25.69
CA GLU A 181 12.28 8.23 24.74
C GLU A 181 11.66 7.10 23.88
N ASP A 182 10.88 6.19 24.48
CA ASP A 182 10.19 5.13 23.73
C ASP A 182 9.20 5.71 22.70
N LEU A 183 8.38 6.70 23.10
CA LEU A 183 7.42 7.33 22.19
C LEU A 183 8.10 8.14 21.08
N GLN A 184 9.19 8.85 21.38
CA GLN A 184 9.97 9.56 20.37
C GLN A 184 10.59 8.60 19.34
N SER A 185 11.04 7.41 19.77
CA SER A 185 11.54 6.38 18.85
C SER A 185 10.48 5.89 17.86
N LYS A 186 9.19 6.06 18.19
CA LYS A 186 8.02 5.74 17.35
C LYS A 186 7.43 6.98 16.65
N ALA A 187 8.22 8.05 16.56
CA ALA A 187 7.83 9.34 15.97
C ALA A 187 6.61 10.01 16.63
N VAL A 188 6.41 9.77 17.94
CA VAL A 188 5.34 10.38 18.73
C VAL A 188 5.94 11.39 19.71
N LYS A 189 5.47 12.63 19.67
CA LYS A 189 5.92 13.71 20.55
C LYS A 189 5.11 13.73 21.86
N VAL A 190 5.77 13.70 23.00
CA VAL A 190 5.09 13.89 24.30
C VAL A 190 5.07 15.37 24.67
N LEU A 191 3.90 15.88 25.05
CA LEU A 191 3.67 17.27 25.44
C LEU A 191 2.95 17.35 26.80
N PRO A 192 3.24 18.35 27.64
CA PRO A 192 2.49 18.56 28.89
C PRO A 192 1.03 18.94 28.62
N THR A 193 0.09 18.42 29.41
CA THR A 193 -1.35 18.75 29.29
C THR A 193 -1.65 20.25 29.34
N GLU A 194 -0.85 21.05 30.05
CA GLU A 194 -1.01 22.52 30.12
C GLU A 194 -0.87 23.19 28.74
N GLU A 195 -0.08 22.60 27.85
CA GLU A 195 0.12 23.11 26.48
C GLU A 195 -1.08 22.84 25.56
N SER A 196 -2.06 22.05 26.00
CA SER A 196 -3.30 21.82 25.23
C SER A 196 -4.08 23.11 24.98
N SER A 197 -3.94 24.09 25.87
CA SER A 197 -4.54 25.42 25.73
C SER A 197 -3.97 26.24 24.56
N LYS A 198 -2.78 25.88 24.06
CA LYS A 198 -2.11 26.54 22.93
C LYS A 198 -2.50 25.96 21.57
N ILE A 199 -3.30 24.89 21.56
CA ILE A 199 -3.71 24.23 20.31
C ILE A 199 -4.63 25.19 19.55
N GLU A 200 -4.26 25.48 18.30
CA GLU A 200 -5.06 26.33 17.44
C GLU A 200 -6.38 25.62 17.08
N PRO A 201 -7.51 26.34 17.04
CA PRO A 201 -8.76 25.78 16.54
C PRO A 201 -8.61 25.24 15.11
N HIS A 202 -9.32 24.16 14.79
CA HIS A 202 -9.32 23.53 13.47
C HIS A 202 -7.92 23.19 12.93
N SER A 203 -7.04 22.67 13.79
CA SER A 203 -5.65 22.31 13.43
C SER A 203 -5.37 20.81 13.41
N ILE A 204 -6.26 19.98 13.99
CA ILE A 204 -6.05 18.54 14.15
C ILE A 204 -6.97 17.72 13.23
N ASP A 205 -6.41 16.74 12.51
CA ASP A 205 -7.16 15.82 11.64
C ASP A 205 -7.81 14.68 12.43
N LEU A 206 -7.12 14.14 13.44
CA LEU A 206 -7.63 13.05 14.30
C LEU A 206 -7.32 13.29 15.79
N ILE A 207 -8.36 13.34 16.62
CA ILE A 207 -8.21 13.34 18.09
C ILE A 207 -8.49 11.95 18.63
N ILE A 208 -7.64 11.48 19.53
CA ILE A 208 -7.77 10.20 20.23
C ILE A 208 -8.09 10.48 21.70
N VAL A 209 -9.23 9.99 22.16
CA VAL A 209 -9.72 10.23 23.53
C VAL A 209 -9.23 9.11 24.45
N GLY A 210 -8.15 9.37 25.19
CA GLY A 210 -7.70 8.52 26.29
C GLY A 210 -8.23 8.97 27.67
N ASP A 211 -8.47 10.27 27.86
CA ASP A 211 -9.12 10.85 29.04
C ASP A 211 -10.39 11.64 28.66
N SER A 212 -11.55 11.05 29.01
CA SER A 212 -12.88 11.66 28.81
C SER A 212 -13.04 13.06 29.40
N LYS A 213 -12.26 13.45 30.41
CA LYS A 213 -12.35 14.77 31.04
C LYS A 213 -11.70 15.88 30.23
N ALA A 214 -10.67 15.55 29.45
CA ALA A 214 -9.99 16.51 28.59
C ALA A 214 -10.78 16.80 27.31
N PHE A 215 -11.58 15.83 26.85
CA PHE A 215 -12.30 15.86 25.58
C PHE A 215 -13.08 17.16 25.27
N PRO A 216 -13.90 17.74 26.18
CA PRO A 216 -14.70 18.92 25.83
C PRO A 216 -13.88 20.13 25.40
N ASN A 217 -12.67 20.30 25.93
CA ASN A 217 -11.79 21.42 25.61
C ASN A 217 -11.11 21.28 24.24
N LEU A 218 -11.20 20.10 23.63
CA LEU A 218 -10.48 19.72 22.42
C LEU A 218 -11.36 19.71 21.17
N LEU A 219 -12.66 19.81 21.36
CA LEU A 219 -13.65 19.83 20.29
C LEU A 219 -13.39 20.96 19.29
N SER A 220 -12.91 22.13 19.75
CA SER A 220 -12.57 23.26 18.88
C SER A 220 -11.32 23.02 18.03
N ALA A 221 -10.43 22.12 18.45
CA ALA A 221 -9.19 21.82 17.73
C ALA A 221 -9.40 20.90 16.53
N VAL A 222 -10.48 20.11 16.51
CA VAL A 222 -10.81 19.23 15.38
C VAL A 222 -11.09 20.08 14.14
N LYS A 223 -10.41 19.78 13.04
CA LYS A 223 -10.69 20.37 11.72
C LYS A 223 -12.14 20.13 11.32
N GLU A 224 -12.65 21.01 10.47
CA GLU A 224 -13.93 20.75 9.80
C GLU A 224 -13.84 19.46 8.96
N GLY A 225 -14.71 18.49 9.23
CA GLY A 225 -14.62 17.16 8.59
C GLY A 225 -13.54 16.25 9.16
N GLY A 226 -12.81 16.68 10.21
CA GLY A 226 -11.85 15.88 10.96
C GLY A 226 -12.51 14.84 11.85
N PHE A 227 -11.70 14.07 12.57
CA PHE A 227 -12.11 12.82 13.20
C PHE A 227 -11.83 12.77 14.69
N LEU A 228 -12.61 11.94 15.37
CA LEU A 228 -12.44 11.59 16.77
C LEU A 228 -12.49 10.07 16.92
N LEU A 229 -11.48 9.50 17.55
CA LEU A 229 -11.42 8.09 17.94
C LEU A 229 -11.60 7.97 19.45
N TRP A 230 -12.55 7.15 19.88
CA TRP A 230 -12.85 6.93 21.30
C TRP A 230 -13.09 5.45 21.58
N MET A 231 -12.28 4.87 22.47
CA MET A 231 -12.54 3.56 23.07
C MET A 231 -13.41 3.72 24.32
N SER A 232 -14.69 3.37 24.23
CA SER A 232 -15.65 3.44 25.33
C SER A 232 -16.94 2.71 24.97
N ASP A 233 -17.55 2.03 25.92
CA ASP A 233 -18.85 1.38 25.70
C ASP A 233 -20.00 2.38 25.51
N GLN A 234 -19.86 3.62 26.02
CA GLN A 234 -20.90 4.66 26.01
C GLN A 234 -20.25 6.05 25.83
N PRO A 235 -19.72 6.37 24.63
CA PRO A 235 -19.10 7.65 24.37
C PRO A 235 -20.13 8.78 24.42
N LYS A 236 -19.80 9.86 25.15
CA LYS A 236 -20.66 11.06 25.25
C LYS A 236 -20.11 12.15 24.37
N VAL A 237 -20.70 12.29 23.19
CA VAL A 237 -20.20 13.14 22.11
C VAL A 237 -21.23 14.23 21.81
N PRO A 238 -20.84 15.49 21.60
CA PRO A 238 -21.77 16.55 21.24
C PRO A 238 -22.41 16.30 19.87
N SER A 239 -23.56 16.93 19.61
CA SER A 239 -24.38 16.69 18.41
C SER A 239 -23.72 17.07 17.09
N ASN A 240 -22.65 17.87 17.11
CA ASN A 240 -21.88 18.25 15.93
C ASN A 240 -20.86 17.18 15.48
N LEU A 241 -20.74 16.08 16.23
CA LEU A 241 -19.96 14.91 15.84
C LEU A 241 -20.93 13.77 15.54
N LYS A 242 -20.79 13.14 14.36
CA LYS A 242 -21.57 11.96 13.99
C LYS A 242 -20.70 10.72 14.09
N GLU A 243 -21.25 9.66 14.67
CA GLU A 243 -20.62 8.35 14.64
C GLU A 243 -20.66 7.83 13.20
N ILE A 244 -19.49 7.43 12.68
CA ILE A 244 -19.36 6.93 11.31
C ILE A 244 -18.99 5.45 11.26
N ALA A 245 -18.44 4.90 12.34
CA ALA A 245 -18.12 3.49 12.45
C ALA A 245 -17.93 3.05 13.91
N VAL A 246 -18.29 1.80 14.20
CA VAL A 246 -18.10 1.14 15.50
C VAL A 246 -17.54 -0.25 15.26
N LYS A 247 -16.43 -0.56 15.93
CA LYS A 247 -15.78 -1.86 15.89
C LYS A 247 -15.60 -2.42 17.29
N ASN A 248 -15.88 -3.70 17.47
CA ASN A 248 -15.84 -4.34 18.78
C ASN A 248 -14.50 -5.05 18.97
N SER A 249 -13.88 -4.86 20.13
CA SER A 249 -12.66 -5.56 20.54
C SER A 249 -12.89 -6.31 21.85
N GLU A 250 -11.96 -7.21 22.21
CA GLU A 250 -12.00 -7.92 23.49
C GLU A 250 -11.99 -6.96 24.70
N LYS A 251 -11.42 -5.76 24.55
CA LYS A 251 -11.29 -4.75 25.61
C LYS A 251 -12.44 -3.72 25.62
N GLY A 252 -13.42 -3.85 24.73
CA GLY A 252 -14.55 -2.92 24.57
C GLY A 252 -14.72 -2.44 23.13
N SER A 253 -15.67 -1.55 22.89
CA SER A 253 -15.93 -0.96 21.57
C SER A 253 -15.06 0.26 21.29
N LEU A 254 -14.60 0.38 20.06
CA LEU A 254 -13.96 1.58 19.54
C LEU A 254 -14.90 2.26 18.54
N HIS A 255 -15.03 3.57 18.69
CA HIS A 255 -15.95 4.40 17.94
C HIS A 255 -15.16 5.46 17.18
N LEU A 256 -15.45 5.59 15.89
CA LEU A 256 -14.93 6.66 15.05
C LEU A 256 -16.06 7.65 14.78
N PHE A 257 -15.82 8.91 15.12
CA PHE A 257 -16.72 10.01 14.83
C PHE A 257 -16.09 10.98 13.85
N ARG A 258 -16.94 11.71 13.14
CA ARG A 258 -16.55 12.78 12.23
C ARG A 258 -17.21 14.09 12.60
N SER A 259 -16.41 15.15 12.60
CA SER A 259 -16.88 16.52 12.79
C SER A 259 -17.77 16.89 11.62
N GLN A 260 -19.03 17.16 11.90
CA GLN A 260 -19.94 17.65 10.88
C GLN A 260 -19.54 19.09 10.55
N GLN A 261 -19.21 19.33 9.28
CA GLN A 261 -19.33 20.70 8.76
C GLN A 261 -20.82 21.08 8.78
N PRO A 262 -21.20 22.32 8.45
CA PRO A 262 -22.54 22.63 7.96
C PRO A 262 -22.85 21.91 6.61
N ILE A 263 -22.67 20.59 6.55
CA ILE A 263 -22.88 19.68 5.42
C ILE A 263 -24.34 19.71 4.97
N LEU A 264 -25.26 19.99 5.91
CA LEU A 264 -26.69 20.15 5.65
C LEU A 264 -27.01 21.32 4.71
N LYS A 265 -26.05 22.22 4.43
CA LYS A 265 -26.21 23.33 3.47
C LYS A 265 -25.55 23.07 2.11
N LEU A 266 -24.92 21.90 1.92
CA LEU A 266 -24.22 21.61 0.66
C LEU A 266 -25.22 21.24 -0.44
N SER A 267 -25.04 21.82 -1.62
CA SER A 267 -25.69 21.37 -2.84
C SER A 267 -25.21 19.95 -3.20
N LYS A 268 -26.14 19.06 -3.53
CA LYS A 268 -25.85 17.69 -3.92
C LYS A 268 -26.20 17.51 -5.40
N GLN A 269 -25.21 17.13 -6.21
CA GLN A 269 -25.43 16.67 -7.57
C GLN A 269 -25.24 15.16 -7.62
N PHE A 270 -26.11 14.47 -8.35
CA PHE A 270 -26.06 13.03 -8.53
C PHE A 270 -25.75 12.70 -9.98
N ILE A 271 -24.81 11.77 -10.19
CA ILE A 271 -24.42 11.27 -11.52
C ILE A 271 -24.50 9.76 -11.46
N GLN A 272 -25.43 9.17 -12.21
CA GLN A 272 -25.56 7.73 -12.31
C GLN A 272 -24.47 7.18 -13.23
N ILE A 273 -23.74 6.17 -12.76
CA ILE A 273 -22.77 5.42 -13.53
C ILE A 273 -23.45 4.19 -14.10
N THR A 274 -23.48 4.11 -15.43
CA THR A 274 -24.05 3.02 -16.21
C THR A 274 -22.97 2.42 -17.12
N HIS A 275 -23.19 1.18 -17.55
CA HIS A 275 -22.27 0.45 -18.44
C HIS A 275 -22.66 0.53 -19.92
N GLU A 276 -23.74 1.25 -20.27
CA GLU A 276 -24.36 1.17 -21.60
C GLU A 276 -23.77 2.18 -22.59
N ASP A 277 -23.78 3.48 -22.24
CA ASP A 277 -23.52 4.59 -23.16
C ASP A 277 -22.36 5.51 -22.73
N PHE A 278 -21.92 5.41 -21.47
CA PHE A 278 -20.85 6.22 -20.86
C PHE A 278 -21.05 7.75 -20.96
N GLU A 279 -22.28 8.23 -21.22
CA GLU A 279 -22.58 9.67 -21.32
C GLU A 279 -22.28 10.41 -20.00
N TRP A 280 -22.41 9.69 -18.89
CA TRP A 280 -22.07 10.16 -17.54
C TRP A 280 -20.63 10.67 -17.43
N VAL A 281 -19.69 10.20 -18.27
CA VAL A 281 -18.31 10.68 -18.28
C VAL A 281 -18.25 12.15 -18.67
N SER A 282 -19.01 12.54 -19.70
CA SER A 282 -19.09 13.94 -20.16
C SER A 282 -19.76 14.82 -19.11
N GLN A 283 -20.83 14.32 -18.47
CA GLN A 283 -21.51 15.02 -17.38
C GLN A 283 -20.57 15.24 -16.19
N LEU A 284 -19.80 14.21 -15.81
CA LEU A 284 -18.84 14.28 -14.72
C LEU A 284 -17.71 15.26 -15.00
N LYS A 285 -17.16 15.25 -16.22
CA LYS A 285 -16.15 16.24 -16.65
C LYS A 285 -16.66 17.67 -16.56
N LEU A 286 -17.90 17.92 -16.98
CA LEU A 286 -18.52 19.25 -16.87
C LEU A 286 -18.70 19.61 -15.40
N ALA A 287 -19.23 18.70 -14.59
CA ALA A 287 -19.48 18.93 -13.17
C ALA A 287 -18.20 19.20 -12.35
N LEU A 288 -17.06 18.62 -12.73
CA LEU A 288 -15.74 18.87 -12.12
C LEU A 288 -15.08 20.18 -12.61
N LYS A 289 -15.41 20.64 -13.82
CA LYS A 289 -14.88 21.86 -14.43
C LYS A 289 -15.60 23.13 -14.02
N GLU A 290 -16.80 23.02 -13.44
CA GLU A 290 -17.53 24.18 -12.94
C GLU A 290 -16.67 24.93 -11.90
N ASP A 291 -16.34 26.18 -12.24
CA ASP A 291 -15.39 26.99 -11.48
C ASP A 291 -15.85 27.13 -10.03
N PRO A 292 -14.95 26.95 -9.05
CA PRO A 292 -15.35 27.04 -7.68
C PRO A 292 -15.65 28.51 -7.31
N GLN A 293 -16.92 28.92 -7.32
CA GLN A 293 -17.32 30.14 -6.63
C GLN A 293 -17.06 29.99 -5.12
N PRO A 294 -16.88 31.07 -4.36
CA PRO A 294 -16.78 30.99 -2.89
C PRO A 294 -17.95 30.24 -2.22
N GLU A 295 -19.09 30.07 -2.92
CA GLU A 295 -20.23 29.25 -2.51
C GLU A 295 -20.17 27.78 -2.99
N THR A 296 -19.35 27.41 -3.98
CA THR A 296 -19.28 26.02 -4.52
C THR A 296 -18.30 25.11 -3.76
N GLN A 297 -17.52 25.62 -2.79
CA GLN A 297 -16.99 24.76 -1.72
C GLN A 297 -18.11 24.06 -0.96
N GLN A 298 -19.35 24.57 -1.10
CA GLN A 298 -20.57 23.97 -0.57
C GLN A 298 -21.25 22.99 -1.55
N ARG A 299 -20.51 22.24 -2.37
CA ARG A 299 -21.10 21.22 -3.25
C ARG A 299 -20.46 19.85 -3.07
N ARG A 300 -21.27 18.80 -3.26
CA ARG A 300 -20.83 17.41 -3.40
C ARG A 300 -21.39 16.79 -4.68
N ILE A 301 -20.54 16.06 -5.39
CA ILE A 301 -20.92 15.25 -6.55
C ILE A 301 -20.93 13.80 -6.11
N TYR A 302 -22.12 13.22 -6.07
CA TYR A 302 -22.34 11.81 -5.77
C TYR A 302 -22.36 11.02 -7.07
N ILE A 303 -21.34 10.21 -7.30
CA ILE A 303 -21.36 9.20 -8.35
C ILE A 303 -21.99 7.92 -7.79
N ILE A 304 -23.01 7.42 -8.47
CA ILE A 304 -23.84 6.31 -7.98
C ILE A 304 -23.77 5.14 -8.95
N SER A 305 -23.50 3.94 -8.43
CA SER A 305 -23.72 2.68 -9.13
C SER A 305 -24.71 1.87 -8.31
N GLU A 306 -25.95 1.75 -8.77
CA GLU A 306 -27.00 0.99 -8.09
C GLU A 306 -27.38 -0.26 -8.90
N GLY A 307 -27.61 -1.39 -8.23
CA GLY A 307 -28.05 -2.65 -8.85
C GLY A 307 -27.03 -3.27 -9.83
N THR A 308 -25.77 -2.85 -9.77
CA THR A 308 -24.71 -3.19 -10.73
C THR A 308 -23.49 -3.75 -9.99
N PRO A 309 -23.57 -4.97 -9.43
CA PRO A 309 -22.56 -5.50 -8.49
C PRO A 309 -21.17 -5.72 -9.10
N ARG A 310 -21.03 -5.69 -10.43
CA ARG A 310 -19.74 -5.80 -11.15
C ARG A 310 -19.16 -4.43 -11.55
N SER A 311 -19.69 -3.35 -11.02
CA SER A 311 -19.22 -2.00 -11.31
C SER A 311 -17.81 -1.77 -10.75
N GLY A 312 -16.94 -1.18 -11.58
CA GLY A 312 -15.60 -0.74 -11.19
C GLY A 312 -15.58 0.64 -10.52
N ILE A 313 -16.72 1.14 -10.04
CA ILE A 313 -16.89 2.51 -9.52
C ILE A 313 -15.91 2.86 -8.40
N LEU A 314 -15.55 1.92 -7.53
CA LEU A 314 -14.61 2.18 -6.44
C LEU A 314 -13.21 2.55 -6.96
N GLY A 315 -12.69 1.78 -7.92
CA GLY A 315 -11.40 2.06 -8.55
C GLY A 315 -11.42 3.40 -9.30
N LEU A 316 -12.51 3.64 -10.05
CA LEU A 316 -12.72 4.91 -10.74
C LEU A 316 -12.75 6.10 -9.77
N ALA A 317 -13.56 6.02 -8.72
CA ALA A 317 -13.69 7.06 -7.71
C ALA A 317 -12.36 7.33 -7.00
N LYS A 318 -11.57 6.28 -6.72
CA LYS A 318 -10.23 6.42 -6.15
C LYS A 318 -9.30 7.22 -7.06
N CYS A 319 -9.33 6.99 -8.37
CA CYS A 319 -8.57 7.78 -9.34
C CYS A 319 -9.03 9.24 -9.38
N ILE A 320 -10.33 9.48 -9.56
CA ILE A 320 -10.89 10.83 -9.69
C ILE A 320 -10.68 11.65 -8.40
N SER A 321 -10.74 11.01 -7.24
CA SER A 321 -10.52 11.69 -5.96
C SER A 321 -9.13 12.31 -5.80
N LYS A 322 -8.17 11.92 -6.65
CA LYS A 322 -6.80 12.45 -6.72
C LYS A 322 -6.60 13.47 -7.84
N GLU A 323 -7.61 13.74 -8.65
CA GLU A 323 -7.58 14.77 -9.68
C GLU A 323 -7.91 16.16 -9.10
N PRO A 324 -7.60 17.26 -9.81
CA PRO A 324 -8.05 18.60 -9.43
C PRO A 324 -9.57 18.65 -9.26
N ASN A 325 -10.04 19.30 -8.19
CA ASN A 325 -11.45 19.34 -7.78
C ASN A 325 -12.06 17.96 -7.45
N GLY A 326 -11.25 16.90 -7.34
CA GLY A 326 -11.70 15.57 -6.93
C GLY A 326 -12.25 15.54 -5.50
N GLU A 327 -12.04 16.60 -4.72
CA GLU A 327 -12.39 16.63 -3.32
C GLU A 327 -13.90 16.62 -3.02
N ILE A 328 -14.69 17.08 -3.99
CA ILE A 328 -16.16 17.15 -3.89
C ILE A 328 -16.83 15.82 -4.25
N ILE A 329 -16.07 14.84 -4.76
CA ILE A 329 -16.60 13.53 -5.17
C ILE A 329 -16.94 12.67 -3.95
N ARG A 330 -18.09 12.02 -4.01
CA ARG A 330 -18.56 10.98 -3.09
C ARG A 330 -19.03 9.79 -3.92
N CYS A 331 -18.65 8.60 -3.51
CA CYS A 331 -18.96 7.36 -4.20
C CYS A 331 -20.03 6.60 -3.42
N LEU A 332 -21.10 6.23 -4.12
CA LEU A 332 -22.18 5.39 -3.62
C LEU A 332 -22.23 4.13 -4.49
N PHE A 333 -21.75 3.02 -3.94
CA PHE A 333 -21.82 1.73 -4.59
C PHE A 333 -22.86 0.85 -3.91
N ILE A 334 -24.04 0.77 -4.51
CA ILE A 334 -25.20 0.07 -3.95
C ILE A 334 -25.38 -1.21 -4.76
N LYS A 335 -24.89 -2.35 -4.24
CA LYS A 335 -24.88 -3.61 -5.00
C LYS A 335 -26.27 -4.18 -5.22
N GLU A 336 -27.16 -3.96 -4.26
CA GLU A 336 -28.55 -4.39 -4.26
C GLU A 336 -29.49 -3.19 -4.42
N ILE A 337 -30.78 -3.45 -4.71
CA ILE A 337 -31.75 -2.35 -4.87
C ILE A 337 -32.15 -1.85 -3.50
N LEU A 338 -31.91 -0.57 -3.24
CA LEU A 338 -32.15 0.03 -1.93
C LEU A 338 -33.61 0.49 -1.83
N GLN A 339 -34.40 -0.23 -1.02
CA GLN A 339 -35.84 -0.02 -0.90
C GLN A 339 -36.21 1.26 -0.12
N ASP A 340 -35.47 1.53 0.97
CA ASP A 340 -35.69 2.70 1.82
C ASP A 340 -34.67 3.80 1.52
N ARG A 341 -35.09 4.88 0.87
CA ARG A 341 -34.17 6.01 0.56
C ARG A 341 -33.77 6.82 1.79
N GLN A 342 -34.41 6.64 2.96
CA GLN A 342 -34.02 7.33 4.18
C GLN A 342 -32.60 6.91 4.64
N ILE A 343 -32.30 5.62 4.62
CA ILE A 343 -30.97 5.11 5.03
C ILE A 343 -29.84 5.63 4.13
N LEU A 344 -30.15 5.96 2.87
CA LEU A 344 -29.22 6.59 1.94
C LEU A 344 -28.93 8.04 2.35
N ASN A 345 -29.96 8.79 2.77
CA ASN A 345 -29.76 10.15 3.24
C ASN A 345 -28.93 10.20 4.51
N GLU A 346 -29.21 9.31 5.46
CA GLU A 346 -28.44 9.17 6.71
C GLU A 346 -26.97 8.86 6.41
N GLN A 347 -26.69 7.94 5.48
CA GLN A 347 -25.32 7.65 5.06
C GLN A 347 -24.62 8.85 4.41
N MET A 348 -25.33 9.60 3.55
CA MET A 348 -24.78 10.80 2.91
C MET A 348 -24.46 11.92 3.90
N GLU A 349 -25.12 11.99 5.07
CA GLU A 349 -24.80 12.96 6.12
C GLU A 349 -23.41 12.74 6.75
N LEU A 350 -22.84 11.53 6.60
CA LEU A 350 -21.49 11.20 7.08
C LEU A 350 -20.38 11.74 6.15
N ASP A 351 -20.76 12.17 4.94
CA ASP A 351 -19.89 12.79 3.91
C ASP A 351 -18.63 11.97 3.58
N LEU A 352 -18.68 10.64 3.69
CA LEU A 352 -17.54 9.75 3.42
C LEU A 352 -17.29 9.60 1.92
N LEU A 353 -16.01 9.57 1.52
CA LEU A 353 -15.62 9.41 0.11
C LEU A 353 -16.17 8.12 -0.51
N PHE A 354 -16.10 6.99 0.19
CA PHE A 354 -16.62 5.70 -0.26
C PHE A 354 -17.75 5.27 0.64
N ASN A 355 -18.82 4.76 0.04
CA ASN A 355 -19.98 4.22 0.74
C ASN A 355 -20.49 3.04 -0.07
N VAL A 356 -20.37 1.84 0.48
CA VAL A 356 -20.76 0.59 -0.16
C VAL A 356 -21.93 0.00 0.59
N TYR A 357 -23.00 -0.32 -0.11
CA TYR A 357 -24.15 -1.03 0.44
C TYR A 357 -24.15 -2.48 -0.08
N GLU A 358 -23.91 -3.41 0.83
CA GLU A 358 -23.80 -4.84 0.57
C GLU A 358 -24.32 -5.65 1.77
N ASP A 359 -25.07 -6.70 1.48
CA ASP A 359 -25.74 -7.56 2.46
C ASP A 359 -26.56 -6.76 3.48
N SER A 360 -27.32 -5.79 3.00
CA SER A 360 -28.14 -4.86 3.79
C SER A 360 -27.37 -3.98 4.78
N ASN A 361 -26.06 -3.82 4.62
CA ASN A 361 -25.20 -3.04 5.51
C ASN A 361 -24.39 -1.99 4.74
N TRP A 362 -24.15 -0.84 5.37
CA TRP A 362 -23.18 0.15 4.89
C TRP A 362 -21.77 -0.19 5.35
N GLY A 363 -20.80 0.02 4.47
CA GLY A 363 -19.40 -0.23 4.72
C GLY A 363 -18.50 0.32 3.62
N SER A 364 -17.26 -0.18 3.60
CA SER A 364 -16.30 0.09 2.54
C SER A 364 -15.47 -1.15 2.27
N TYR A 365 -14.87 -1.22 1.08
CA TYR A 365 -13.84 -2.21 0.81
C TYR A 365 -12.48 -1.70 1.29
N MET A 366 -11.81 -2.50 2.12
CA MET A 366 -10.59 -2.11 2.82
C MET A 366 -9.48 -3.15 2.65
N HIS A 367 -8.23 -2.73 2.82
CA HIS A 367 -7.09 -3.63 2.74
C HIS A 367 -6.84 -4.28 4.11
N GLN A 368 -7.02 -5.59 4.19
CA GLN A 368 -6.83 -6.35 5.42
C GLN A 368 -5.48 -7.00 5.42
N LEU A 369 -4.74 -6.81 6.51
CA LEU A 369 -3.49 -7.53 6.73
C LEU A 369 -3.80 -9.03 6.75
N ILE A 370 -3.26 -9.74 5.77
CA ILE A 370 -3.22 -11.19 5.86
C ILE A 370 -2.06 -11.51 6.80
N SER A 371 -2.35 -12.16 7.93
CA SER A 371 -1.30 -12.56 8.85
C SER A 371 -0.33 -13.50 8.11
N ILE A 372 0.91 -13.05 7.94
CA ILE A 372 1.97 -13.88 7.36
C ILE A 372 2.17 -15.12 8.22
N GLU A 373 1.96 -15.03 9.54
CA GLU A 373 2.04 -16.16 10.45
C GLU A 373 0.92 -17.18 10.16
N GLU A 374 -0.29 -16.72 9.82
CA GLU A 374 -1.37 -17.61 9.39
C GLU A 374 -1.10 -18.24 8.03
N LEU A 375 -0.54 -17.49 7.07
CA LEU A 375 -0.11 -18.04 5.78
C LEU A 375 1.07 -19.00 5.92
N ALA A 376 1.96 -18.75 6.89
CA ALA A 376 3.15 -19.56 7.14
C ALA A 376 2.86 -20.80 8.00
N LYS A 377 1.62 -20.95 8.53
CA LYS A 377 1.23 -22.18 9.23
C LYS A 377 1.34 -23.36 8.26
N PRO A 378 2.13 -24.39 8.59
CA PRO A 378 2.22 -25.58 7.76
C PRO A 378 0.84 -26.21 7.59
N GLN A 379 0.42 -26.37 6.34
CA GLN A 379 -0.80 -27.11 6.02
C GLN A 379 -0.45 -28.57 5.72
N PRO A 380 -1.26 -29.53 6.19
CA PRO A 380 -1.06 -30.94 5.85
C PRO A 380 -1.31 -31.13 4.36
N VAL A 381 -0.27 -31.54 3.64
CA VAL A 381 -0.32 -31.86 2.20
C VAL A 381 0.10 -33.31 2.00
N PRO A 382 -0.41 -34.00 0.96
CA PRO A 382 -0.08 -35.41 0.72
C PRO A 382 1.38 -35.60 0.31
N ASP A 383 1.90 -34.68 -0.52
CA ASP A 383 3.23 -34.78 -1.13
C ASP A 383 4.03 -33.49 -0.88
N ALA A 384 5.25 -33.65 -0.36
CA ALA A 384 6.15 -32.54 -0.05
C ALA A 384 7.62 -32.95 -0.18
N TYR A 385 8.51 -31.97 -0.31
CA TYR A 385 9.96 -32.15 -0.29
C TYR A 385 10.62 -31.13 0.63
N VAL A 386 11.87 -31.39 1.02
CA VAL A 386 12.64 -30.49 1.89
C VAL A 386 13.50 -29.57 1.03
N ASN A 387 13.54 -28.29 1.36
CA ASN A 387 14.44 -27.32 0.74
C ASN A 387 14.98 -26.32 1.77
N VAL A 388 16.12 -25.71 1.44
CA VAL A 388 16.72 -24.61 2.19
C VAL A 388 16.36 -23.30 1.49
N LEU A 389 15.54 -22.46 2.13
CA LEU A 389 15.08 -21.21 1.50
C LEU A 389 16.23 -20.20 1.35
N PHE A 390 17.15 -20.17 2.31
CA PHE A 390 18.31 -19.29 2.33
C PHE A 390 19.60 -20.13 2.43
N PRO A 391 20.29 -20.38 1.30
CA PRO A 391 21.53 -21.16 1.29
C PRO A 391 22.55 -20.62 2.31
N GLY A 392 23.07 -21.50 3.17
CA GLY A 392 23.98 -21.13 4.27
C GLY A 392 23.30 -20.90 5.62
N ASP A 393 21.96 -20.83 5.66
CA ASP A 393 21.18 -20.76 6.89
C ASP A 393 20.31 -22.03 7.05
N LEU A 394 20.76 -22.95 7.89
CA LEU A 394 20.03 -24.20 8.17
C LEU A 394 18.71 -23.96 8.91
N SER A 395 18.50 -22.80 9.54
CA SER A 395 17.22 -22.46 10.15
C SER A 395 16.12 -22.21 9.10
N SER A 396 16.51 -22.03 7.84
CA SER A 396 15.61 -21.86 6.69
C SER A 396 15.18 -23.18 6.03
N LEU A 397 15.59 -24.34 6.58
CA LEU A 397 15.15 -25.64 6.13
C LEU A 397 13.64 -25.80 6.37
N ARG A 398 12.86 -26.06 5.32
CA ARG A 398 11.40 -26.15 5.35
C ARG A 398 10.90 -27.28 4.45
N TRP A 399 9.74 -27.84 4.82
CA TRP A 399 8.93 -28.65 3.91
C TRP A 399 8.18 -27.74 2.95
N ILE A 400 8.23 -28.08 1.65
CA ILE A 400 7.55 -27.36 0.58
C ILE A 400 6.64 -28.35 -0.13
N GLN A 401 5.39 -27.94 -0.39
CA GLN A 401 4.44 -28.75 -1.14
C GLN A 401 5.01 -29.10 -2.53
N SER A 402 4.92 -30.38 -2.88
CA SER A 402 5.28 -30.85 -4.21
C SER A 402 4.19 -30.48 -5.21
N SER A 403 4.58 -29.98 -6.39
CA SER A 403 3.67 -29.86 -7.54
C SER A 403 3.47 -31.19 -8.27
N LEU A 404 4.29 -32.20 -7.95
CA LEU A 404 4.10 -33.56 -8.44
C LEU A 404 3.07 -34.25 -7.56
N GLU A 405 1.95 -34.62 -8.18
CA GLU A 405 0.94 -35.48 -7.58
C GLU A 405 1.38 -36.95 -7.69
N PHE A 406 1.31 -37.69 -6.58
CA PHE A 406 1.58 -39.13 -6.58
C PHE A 406 0.67 -39.87 -7.57
N LYS A 407 1.25 -40.74 -8.37
CA LYS A 407 0.54 -41.65 -9.27
C LYS A 407 0.92 -43.09 -8.94
N GLU A 408 -0.03 -44.00 -9.03
CA GLU A 408 0.21 -45.45 -8.92
C GLU A 408 0.86 -45.98 -10.20
N ASP A 409 2.08 -45.51 -10.48
CA ASP A 409 2.92 -45.96 -11.58
C ASP A 409 4.33 -46.30 -11.05
N PRO A 410 5.09 -47.16 -11.74
CA PRO A 410 6.37 -47.67 -11.22
C PRO A 410 7.47 -46.60 -11.08
N SER A 411 7.24 -45.37 -11.52
CA SER A 411 8.14 -44.23 -11.38
C SER A 411 8.02 -43.53 -10.03
N PHE A 412 6.96 -43.83 -9.26
CA PHE A 412 6.72 -43.24 -7.94
C PHE A 412 6.90 -44.26 -6.83
N CYS A 413 7.47 -43.83 -5.71
CA CYS A 413 7.59 -44.63 -4.50
C CYS A 413 7.31 -43.77 -3.26
N ARG A 414 6.81 -44.41 -2.20
CA ARG A 414 6.64 -43.75 -0.90
C ARG A 414 7.96 -43.84 -0.14
N VAL A 415 8.54 -42.68 0.13
CA VAL A 415 9.83 -42.57 0.82
C VAL A 415 9.57 -42.62 2.33
N HIS A 416 10.02 -43.69 2.99
CA HIS A 416 9.97 -43.82 4.46
C HIS A 416 11.24 -43.32 5.15
N PHE A 417 12.39 -43.45 4.49
CA PHE A 417 13.70 -43.03 5.00
C PHE A 417 14.51 -42.42 3.86
N ALA A 418 15.09 -41.25 4.09
CA ALA A 418 15.97 -40.55 3.15
C ALA A 418 17.24 -40.09 3.88
N PRO A 419 18.40 -40.74 3.67
CA PRO A 419 19.65 -40.31 4.30
C PRO A 419 20.20 -39.04 3.63
N LEU A 420 20.89 -38.20 4.42
CA LEU A 420 21.63 -37.04 3.92
C LEU A 420 23.08 -37.43 3.60
N ASN A 421 23.61 -36.90 2.49
CA ASN A 421 24.99 -37.09 2.05
C ASN A 421 25.78 -35.78 2.07
N PHE A 422 27.10 -35.84 1.91
CA PHE A 422 27.98 -34.66 1.80
C PHE A 422 27.67 -33.71 0.64
N ARG A 423 26.88 -34.15 -0.34
CA ARG A 423 26.40 -33.27 -1.41
C ARG A 423 25.21 -32.42 -0.97
N ASP A 424 24.43 -32.93 -0.02
CA ASP A 424 23.22 -32.30 0.50
C ASP A 424 23.54 -31.27 1.60
N VAL A 425 24.67 -31.47 2.29
CA VAL A 425 25.31 -30.52 3.23
C VAL A 425 26.17 -29.54 2.46
#